data_AF-A0A392RQD1-F1
#
_entry.id   AF-A0A392RQD1-F1
#
_cell.length_a   1.000
_cell.length_b   1.000
_cell.length_c   1.000
_cell.angle_alpha   90.00
_cell.angle_beta   90.00
_cell.angle_gamma   90.00
#
_symmetry.space_group_name_H-M   'P 1'
#
loop_
_entity.id
_entity.type
_entity.pdbx_description
1 polymer ?
#
loop_
_entity_poly.entity_id
_entity_poly.type
_entity_poly.pdbx_seq_one_letter_code
_entity_poly.pdbx_strand_id
1 'polypeptide(L)' 'QEDNERLVMPITREELKEALFQMHPDKAPGPDGFNPAFYQHFWDFCGNDIFEAAKEWLDRG' A
#
# COMPACT_ATOMS: atom_id res chain seq x y z
N GLN A 1 -13.04 17.47 -14.16
CA GLN A 1 -11.60 17.76 -14.28
C GLN A 1 -10.87 17.36 -13.00
N GLU A 2 -11.39 17.76 -11.84
CA GLU A 2 -10.84 17.44 -10.51
C GLU A 2 -10.59 15.94 -10.27
N ASP A 3 -11.55 15.07 -10.62
CA ASP A 3 -11.35 13.61 -10.48
C ASP A 3 -10.20 13.10 -11.33
N ASN A 4 -10.06 13.59 -12.56
CA ASN A 4 -8.97 13.19 -13.45
C ASN A 4 -7.62 13.64 -12.88
N GLU A 5 -7.57 14.86 -12.34
CA GLU A 5 -6.36 15.36 -11.66
C GLU A 5 -6.00 14.50 -10.46
N ARG A 6 -6.97 14.11 -9.63
CA ARG A 6 -6.74 13.22 -8.48
C ARG A 6 -6.27 11.82 -8.88
N LEU A 7 -6.85 11.24 -9.92
CA LEU A 7 -6.53 9.87 -10.36
C LEU A 7 -5.12 9.75 -10.96
N VAL A 8 -4.54 10.85 -11.46
CA VAL A 8 -3.18 10.88 -12.02
C VAL A 8 -2.13 11.39 -11.04
N MET A 9 -2.52 11.74 -9.80
CA MET A 9 -1.55 12.15 -8.79
C MET A 9 -0.64 10.96 -8.42
N PRO A 10 0.66 11.21 -8.17
CA PRO A 10 1.53 10.19 -7.60
C PRO A 10 0.97 9.70 -6.27
N ILE A 11 1.04 8.39 -6.03
CA ILE A 11 0.66 7.83 -4.75
C ILE A 11 1.54 8.37 -3.62
N THR A 12 0.95 8.54 -2.44
CA THR A 12 1.66 8.94 -1.23
C THR A 12 1.79 7.77 -0.25
N ARG A 13 2.77 7.87 0.65
CA ARG A 13 2.98 6.86 1.69
C ARG A 13 1.78 6.80 2.65
N GLU A 14 1.17 7.94 2.93
CA GLU A 14 0.01 8.08 3.77
C GLU A 14 -1.22 7.39 3.17
N GLU A 15 -1.48 7.59 1.87
CA GLU A 15 -2.56 6.89 1.15
C GLU A 15 -2.36 5.37 1.16
N LEU A 16 -1.12 4.91 0.93
CA LEU A 16 -0.81 3.49 0.97
C LEU A 16 -1.01 2.89 2.37
N LYS A 17 -0.57 3.62 3.41
CA LYS A 17 -0.80 3.23 4.80
C LYS A 17 -2.29 3.17 5.11
N GLU A 18 -3.05 4.20 4.75
CA GLU A 18 -4.49 4.24 5.01
C GLU A 18 -5.20 3.06 4.35
N ALA A 19 -4.93 2.81 3.06
CA ALA A 19 -5.50 1.70 2.33
C ALA A 19 -5.18 0.35 3.00
N LEU A 20 -3.93 0.13 3.41
CA LEU A 20 -3.50 -1.08 4.11
C LEU A 20 -4.20 -1.26 5.46
N PHE A 21 -4.39 -0.18 6.23
CA PHE A 21 -5.04 -0.22 7.54
C PHE A 21 -6.57 -0.32 7.47
N GLN A 22 -7.18 0.03 6.33
CA GLN A 22 -8.59 -0.23 6.06
C GLN A 22 -8.87 -1.72 5.76
N MET A 23 -7.85 -2.51 5.42
CA MET A 23 -8.01 -3.95 5.20
C MET A 23 -8.28 -4.69 6.51
N HIS A 24 -9.22 -5.64 6.50
CA HIS A 24 -9.45 -6.50 7.65
C HIS A 24 -8.18 -7.35 7.94
N PRO A 25 -7.69 -7.43 9.19
CA PRO A 25 -6.43 -8.10 9.51
C PRO A 25 -6.39 -9.58 9.11
N ASP A 26 -7.54 -10.27 9.24
CA ASP A 26 -7.71 -11.70 8.98
C ASP A 26 -8.14 -12.01 7.51
N LYS A 27 -7.74 -11.18 6.55
CA LYS A 27 -7.93 -11.51 5.13
C LYS A 27 -6.99 -12.64 4.71
N ALA A 28 -7.38 -13.37 3.67
CA ALA A 28 -6.56 -14.43 3.09
C ALA A 28 -5.16 -13.90 2.72
N PRO A 29 -4.10 -14.68 2.98
CA PRO A 29 -2.74 -14.26 2.70
C PRO A 29 -2.46 -14.18 1.19
N GLY A 30 -1.46 -13.37 0.83
CA GLY A 30 -0.92 -13.35 -0.52
C GLY A 30 -0.08 -14.60 -0.83
N PRO A 31 0.51 -14.67 -2.04
CA PRO A 31 1.49 -15.71 -2.40
C PRO A 31 2.73 -15.77 -1.49
N ASP A 32 2.99 -14.69 -0.76
CA ASP A 32 4.02 -14.54 0.27
C ASP A 32 3.68 -15.24 1.60
N GLY A 33 2.43 -15.66 1.79
CA GLY A 33 1.94 -16.28 3.02
C GLY A 33 1.59 -15.29 4.14
N PHE A 34 1.68 -13.98 3.92
CA PHE A 34 1.37 -12.97 4.92
C PHE A 34 -0.02 -12.37 4.71
N ASN A 35 -0.76 -12.19 5.81
CA ASN A 35 -2.03 -11.47 5.80
C ASN A 35 -1.81 -9.97 6.09
N PRO A 36 -2.83 -9.10 5.92
CA PRO A 36 -2.69 -7.68 6.21
C PRO A 36 -2.26 -7.36 7.65
N ALA A 37 -2.60 -8.22 8.62
CA ALA A 37 -2.20 -8.02 10.03
C ALA A 37 -0.67 -7.93 10.20
N PHE A 38 0.09 -8.73 9.45
CA PHE A 38 1.56 -8.67 9.46
C PHE A 38 2.06 -7.29 9.05
N TYR A 39 1.58 -6.79 7.90
CA TYR A 39 2.01 -5.52 7.35
C TYR A 39 1.56 -4.32 8.20
N GLN A 40 0.36 -4.39 8.80
CA GLN A 40 -0.12 -3.38 9.74
C GLN A 40 0.76 -3.35 11.01
N HIS A 41 1.14 -4.51 11.53
CA HIS A 41 1.96 -4.61 12.74
C HIS A 41 3.41 -4.13 12.52
N PHE A 42 4.01 -4.47 11.39
CA PHE A 42 5.41 -4.15 11.07
C PHE A 42 5.57 -2.91 10.18
N TRP A 43 4.53 -2.09 10.03
CA TRP A 43 4.54 -0.93 9.14
C TRP A 43 5.71 0.04 9.38
N ASP A 44 6.08 0.27 10.64
CA ASP A 44 7.19 1.17 10.98
C ASP A 44 8.55 0.63 10.53
N PHE A 45 8.66 -0.70 10.35
CA PHE A 45 9.86 -1.37 9.86
C PHE A 45 9.88 -1.47 8.33
N CYS A 46 8.83 -2.03 7.71
CA CYS A 46 8.83 -2.34 6.28
C CYS A 46 8.05 -1.33 5.41
N GLY A 47 7.31 -0.40 6.00
CA GLY A 47 6.38 0.46 5.26
C GLY A 47 7.06 1.43 4.29
N ASN A 48 8.33 1.77 4.50
CA ASN A 48 9.08 2.56 3.52
C ASN A 48 9.43 1.74 2.28
N ASP A 49 9.95 0.53 2.47
CA ASP A 49 10.34 -0.36 1.37
C ASP A 49 9.11 -0.79 0.54
N ILE A 50 7.99 -1.05 1.20
CA ILE A 50 6.71 -1.35 0.54
C ILE A 50 6.23 -0.16 -0.30
N PHE A 51 6.37 1.07 0.22
CA PHE A 51 6.00 2.27 -0.52
C PHE A 51 6.86 2.48 -1.76
N GLU A 52 8.19 2.37 -1.65
CA GLU A 52 9.07 2.53 -2.79
C GLU A 52 8.82 1.46 -3.86
N ALA A 53 8.60 0.20 -3.46
CA ALA A 53 8.25 -0.87 -4.38
C ALA A 53 6.90 -0.64 -5.08
N ALA A 54 5.87 -0.20 -4.33
CA ALA A 54 4.55 0.10 -4.89
C ALA A 54 4.60 1.27 -5.88
N LYS A 55 5.36 2.32 -5.53
CA LYS A 55 5.57 3.48 -6.39
C LYS A 55 6.32 3.10 -7.66
N GLU A 56 7.43 2.35 -7.54
CA GLU A 56 8.19 1.88 -8.69
C GLU A 56 7.32 1.03 -9.63
N TRP A 57 6.47 0.16 -9.08
CA TRP A 57 5.56 -0.66 -9.88
C TRP A 57 4.54 0.20 -10.65
N LEU A 58 3.89 1.16 -9.98
CA LEU A 58 2.91 2.05 -10.62
C LEU A 58 3.54 2.95 -11.69
N ASP A 59 4.78 3.40 -11.49
CA ASP A 59 5.49 4.23 -12.46
C ASP A 59 5.93 3.45 -13.70
N ARG A 60 6.12 2.13 -13.60
CA ARG A 60 6.65 1.29 -14.69
C ARG A 60 5.58 0.53 -15.48
N GLY A 61 4.50 0.10 -14.83
CA GLY A 61 3.46 -0.76 -15.42
C GLY A 61 3.86 -2.23 -15.51
#